data_AF-A0A931V350-F1
#
_entry.id   AF-A0A931V350-F1
#
_cell.length_a   1.000
_cell.length_b   1.000
_cell.length_c   1.000
_cell.angle_alpha   90.00
_cell.angle_beta   90.00
_cell.angle_gamma   90.00
#
_symmetry.space_group_name_H-M   'P 1'
#
loop_
_entity.id
_entity.type
_entity.pdbx_description
1 polymer ?
#
loop_
_entity_poly.entity_id
_entity_poly.type
_entity_poly.pdbx_seq_one_letter_code
_entity_poly.pdbx_strand_id
1 'polypeptide(L)' 'MPFFELGGNMMCALGAHEAHVNLILSGPPDAFADPDGLLSGEGKLGRHLELTSVDDLPRTKVRGWLRTAAKLTRER' A
#
# COMPACT_ATOMS: atom_id res chain seq x y z
N MET A 1 -11.13 -8.67 -3.63
CA MET A 1 -9.94 -7.81 -3.47
C MET A 1 -9.69 -7.09 -4.78
N PRO A 2 -10.03 -5.79 -4.91
CA PRO A 2 -9.68 -5.02 -6.08
C PRO A 2 -8.17 -4.78 -6.15
N PHE A 3 -7.62 -4.92 -7.35
CA PHE A 3 -6.23 -4.60 -7.70
C PHE A 3 -6.20 -3.35 -8.58
N PHE A 4 -5.19 -2.52 -8.36
CA PHE A 4 -4.90 -1.36 -9.18
C PHE A 4 -3.54 -1.59 -9.84
N GLU A 5 -3.53 -1.52 -11.16
CA GLU A 5 -2.39 -1.93 -11.98
C GLU A 5 -1.95 -0.82 -12.91
N LEU A 6 -0.67 -0.83 -13.29
CA LEU A 6 -0.10 -0.01 -14.34
C LEU A 6 0.68 -0.93 -15.29
N GLY A 7 0.34 -0.93 -16.57
CA GLY A 7 1.01 -1.77 -17.57
C GLY A 7 0.91 -3.28 -17.29
N GLY A 8 -0.17 -3.74 -16.64
CA GLY A 8 -0.36 -5.14 -16.24
C GLY A 8 0.42 -5.57 -15.00
N ASN A 9 1.15 -4.65 -14.35
CA ASN A 9 1.86 -4.89 -13.10
C ASN A 9 1.05 -4.33 -11.92
N MET A 10 0.95 -5.10 -10.83
CA MET A 10 0.28 -4.64 -9.60
C MET A 10 0.99 -3.42 -9.00
N MET A 11 0.22 -2.36 -8.73
CA MET A 11 0.67 -1.16 -8.01
C MET A 11 0.20 -1.21 -6.56
N CYS A 12 -1.09 -1.43 -6.33
CA CYS A 12 -1.66 -1.61 -5.00
C CYS A 12 -2.94 -2.46 -5.04
N ALA A 13 -3.42 -2.89 -3.88
CA ALA A 13 -4.67 -3.63 -3.75
C ALA A 13 -5.39 -3.25 -2.44
N LEU A 14 -6.71 -3.51 -2.40
CA LEU A 14 -7.49 -3.41 -1.15
C LEU A 14 -7.98 -4.78 -0.69
N GLY A 15 -7.47 -5.25 0.45
CA GLY A 15 -7.91 -6.47 1.10
C GLY A 15 -8.96 -6.16 2.16
N ALA A 16 -10.18 -6.70 2.04
CA ALA A 16 -11.18 -6.58 3.10
C ALA A 16 -11.05 -7.77 4.07
N HIS A 17 -11.01 -7.47 5.36
CA HIS A 17 -11.02 -8.41 6.47
C HIS A 17 -12.24 -8.14 7.36
N GLU A 18 -12.51 -9.01 8.33
CA GLU A 18 -13.70 -8.93 9.19
C GLU A 18 -13.83 -7.57 9.92
N ALA A 19 -12.71 -7.01 10.39
CA ALA A 19 -12.70 -5.77 11.19
C ALA A 19 -11.94 -4.59 10.55
N HIS A 20 -11.28 -4.79 9.42
CA HIS A 20 -10.43 -3.77 8.80
C HIS A 20 -10.28 -3.96 7.29
N VAL A 21 -9.74 -2.93 6.64
CA VAL A 21 -9.29 -2.97 5.25
C VAL A 21 -7.78 -2.75 5.20
N ASN A 22 -7.10 -3.56 4.42
CA ASN A 22 -5.68 -3.40 4.11
C ASN A 22 -5.50 -2.67 2.79
N LEU A 23 -4.79 -1.54 2.81
CA LEU A 23 -4.18 -0.97 1.61
C LEU A 23 -2.82 -1.61 1.41
N ILE A 24 -2.71 -2.51 0.43
CA ILE A 24 -1.49 -3.26 0.12
C ILE A 24 -0.70 -2.50 -0.94
N LEU A 25 0.59 -2.26 -0.70
CA LEU A 25 1.50 -1.52 -1.58
C LEU A 25 2.49 -2.48 -2.24
N SER A 26 2.49 -2.56 -3.57
CA SER A 26 3.44 -3.41 -4.30
C SER A 26 4.81 -2.74 -4.39
N GLY A 27 5.84 -3.40 -3.86
CA GLY A 27 7.21 -2.90 -3.90
C GLY A 27 8.09 -3.62 -2.86
N PRO A 28 9.41 -3.39 -2.91
CA PRO A 28 10.28 -3.88 -1.86
C PRO A 28 9.96 -3.15 -0.53
N PRO A 29 10.08 -3.83 0.63
CA PRO A 29 9.62 -3.28 1.90
C PRO A 29 10.29 -1.95 2.31
N ASP A 30 11.54 -1.74 1.90
CA ASP A 30 12.38 -0.58 2.19
C ASP A 30 12.06 0.65 1.31
N ALA A 31 11.26 0.51 0.25
CA ALA A 31 10.92 1.64 -0.61
C ALA A 31 9.92 2.62 0.02
N PHE A 32 9.18 2.20 1.04
CA PHE A 32 8.09 3.00 1.61
C PHE A 32 8.55 3.68 2.90
N ALA A 33 8.73 5.01 2.83
CA ALA A 33 9.08 5.81 4.00
C ALA A 33 7.98 5.75 5.06
N ASP A 34 8.30 5.20 6.23
CA ASP A 34 7.34 4.95 7.32
C ASP A 34 7.88 5.38 8.69
N PRO A 35 8.17 6.69 8.90
CA PRO A 35 8.77 7.18 10.13
C PRO A 35 7.87 7.00 11.36
N ASP A 36 6.56 6.83 11.15
CA ASP A 36 5.57 6.67 12.21
C ASP A 36 5.18 5.20 12.45
N GLY A 37 5.79 4.26 11.71
CA GLY A 37 5.55 2.82 11.88
C GLY A 37 4.10 2.39 11.60
N LEU A 38 3.44 3.03 10.64
CA LEU A 38 2.04 2.75 10.28
C LEU A 38 1.87 1.56 9.34
N LEU A 39 2.95 1.18 8.64
CA LEU A 39 2.91 0.06 7.72
C LEU A 39 3.26 -1.24 8.44
N SER A 40 2.56 -2.29 8.04
CA SER A 40 2.76 -3.66 8.48
C SER A 40 3.17 -4.56 7.31
N GLY A 41 3.65 -5.75 7.65
CA GLY A 41 4.01 -6.80 6.70
C GLY A 41 5.44 -6.70 6.15
N GLU A 42 6.01 -7.88 5.90
CA GLU A 42 7.33 -8.08 5.26
C GLU A 42 7.25 -9.13 4.14
N GLY A 43 6.02 -9.48 3.71
CA GLY A 43 5.76 -10.59 2.80
C GLY A 43 5.93 -10.25 1.31
N LYS A 44 5.75 -11.27 0.46
CA LYS A 44 5.88 -11.20 -1.02
C LYS A 44 5.07 -10.09 -1.72
N LEU A 45 4.00 -9.60 -1.09
CA LEU A 45 3.12 -8.58 -1.67
C LEU A 45 3.49 -7.14 -1.27
N GLY A 46 4.51 -6.96 -0.42
CA GLY A 46 5.00 -5.66 0.05
C GLY A 46 4.47 -5.25 1.42
N ARG A 47 4.42 -3.94 1.66
CA ARG A 47 3.93 -3.30 2.89
C ARG A 47 2.43 -3.04 2.80
N HIS A 48 1.71 -3.00 3.91
CA HIS A 48 0.30 -2.60 3.92
C HIS A 48 -0.04 -1.68 5.09
N LEU A 49 -1.02 -0.82 4.86
CA LEU A 49 -1.67 -0.02 5.90
C LEU A 49 -2.98 -0.72 6.29
N GLU A 50 -3.15 -1.03 7.56
CA GLU A 50 -4.43 -1.47 8.11
C GLU A 50 -5.29 -0.25 8.47
N LEU A 51 -6.56 -0.27 8.08
CA LEU A 51 -7.55 0.78 8.35
C LEU A 51 -8.83 0.18 8.90
N THR A 52 -9.25 0.62 10.08
CA THR A 52 -10.54 0.29 10.69
C THR A 52 -11.59 1.38 10.43
N SER A 53 -11.16 2.60 10.11
CA SER A 53 -12.02 3.74 9.78
C SER A 53 -11.42 4.60 8.67
N VAL A 54 -12.30 5.28 7.91
CA VAL A 54 -11.91 6.27 6.88
C VAL A 54 -11.40 7.56 7.52
N ASP A 55 -11.85 7.88 8.74
CA ASP A 55 -11.44 9.09 9.46
C ASP A 55 -9.96 9.03 9.88
N ASP A 56 -9.45 7.82 10.12
CA ASP A 56 -8.07 7.56 10.50
C ASP A 56 -7.11 7.52 9.30
N LEU A 57 -7.61 7.72 8.08
CA LEU A 57 -6.80 7.63 6.85
C LEU A 57 -5.72 8.73 6.82
N PRO A 58 -4.42 8.38 6.89
CA PRO A 58 -3.33 9.36 6.86
C PRO A 58 -3.06 9.80 5.41
N ARG A 59 -3.97 10.61 4.85
CA ARG A 59 -4.05 10.96 3.42
C ARG A 59 -2.72 11.39 2.80
N THR A 60 -1.94 12.21 3.50
CA THR A 60 -0.64 12.69 3.00
C THR A 60 0.38 11.55 2.84
N LYS A 61 0.46 10.65 3.84
CA LYS A 61 1.38 9.50 3.83
C LYS A 61 0.95 8.48 2.78
N VAL A 62 -0.34 8.14 2.75
CA VAL A 62 -0.93 7.25 1.74
C VAL A 62 -0.66 7.74 0.33
N ARG A 63 -0.85 9.04 0.07
CA ARG A 63 -0.54 9.63 -1.23
C ARG A 63 0.95 9.51 -1.58
N GLY A 64 1.84 9.67 -0.59
CA GLY A 64 3.28 9.45 -0.77
C GLY A 64 3.58 8.01 -1.19
N TRP A 65 3.06 7.04 -0.44
CA TRP A 65 3.27 5.62 -0.72
C TRP A 65 2.70 5.18 -2.06
N LEU A 66 1.50 5.65 -2.44
CA LEU A 66 0.92 5.35 -3.75
C LEU A 66 1.74 5.94 -4.90
N ARG A 67 2.36 7.12 -4.72
CA ARG A 67 3.29 7.68 -5.72
C ARG A 67 4.55 6.84 -5.85
N THR A 68 5.10 6.36 -4.73
CA THR A 68 6.25 5.45 -4.74
C THR A 68 5.91 4.15 -5.45
N ALA A 69 4.78 3.52 -5.09
CA ALA A 69 4.31 2.29 -5.74
C ALA A 69 4.13 2.51 -7.25
N ALA A 70 3.46 3.60 -7.67
CA ALA A 70 3.28 3.93 -9.08
C ALA A 70 4.61 4.13 -9.82
N LYS A 71 5.62 4.74 -9.18
CA LYS A 71 6.95 4.90 -9.75
C LYS A 71 7.60 3.53 -9.97
N LEU A 72 7.66 2.70 -8.93
CA LEU A 72 8.26 1.37 -8.99
C LEU A 72 7.57 0.48 -10.03
N THR A 73 6.24 0.52 -10.11
CA THR A 73 5.47 -0.29 -11.06
C THR A 73 5.76 0.11 -12.52
N ARG A 74 6.05 1.39 -12.81
CA ARG A 74 6.42 1.87 -14.15
C ARG A 74 7.84 1.49 -14.56
N GLU A 75 8.69 1.18 -13.59
CA GLU A 75 10.09 0.79 -13.80
C GLU A 75 10.27 -0.74 -13.93
N ARG A 76 9.17 -1.51 -13.83
CA ARG A 76 9.12 -2.97 -14.07
C ARG A 76 8.83 -3.28 -15.53
#